data_AF-A0A838TT16-F1
#
_entry.id   AF-A0A838TT16-F1
#
_cell.length_a   1.000
_cell.length_b   1.000
_cell.length_c   1.000
_cell.angle_alpha   90.00
_cell.angle_beta   90.00
_cell.angle_gamma   90.00
#
_symmetry.space_group_name_H-M   'P 1'
#
loop_
_entity.id
_entity.type
_entity.pdbx_description
1 polymer ?
#
loop_
_entity_poly.entity_id
_entity_poly.type
_entity_poly.pdbx_seq_one_letter_code
_entity_poly.pdbx_strand_id
1 'polypeptide(L)'
;MRIHNSVENQQFYNTVSPIGTKLKAKRTRAGIQILYRRNHNEIILPTNHAVRYIESKLIKESGKKPAEAKVIAQQILETPNKEIKKFNEGFSIVRWDGEQFALDFSSNKLCDERAYILIAFEYLGLILGRSIYNEGFQHIRSGILKDDRPELVNVQLFTSKKPQPFHLIYPEFEEDRIRINIHLFEYAIAQVEFLKIRVNSQYSPCYLEDLVNRTSLGSYTVEDAKSNIWREYENS
;
A
#
# COMPACT_ATOMS: atom_id res chain seq x y z
N MET A 1 -13.28 16.20 2.28
CA MET A 1 -13.30 14.75 2.55
C MET A 1 -13.46 13.93 1.25
N ARG A 2 -12.53 14.04 0.28
CA ARG A 2 -12.55 13.27 -1.00
C ARG A 2 -11.32 12.38 -1.21
N ILE A 3 -10.25 12.59 -0.45
CA ILE A 3 -8.95 11.89 -0.60
C ILE A 3 -8.95 10.51 0.08
N HIS A 4 -9.56 10.35 1.26
CA HIS A 4 -9.64 9.04 1.95
C HIS A 4 -10.32 7.95 1.10
N ASN A 5 -11.35 8.32 0.33
CA ASN A 5 -12.03 7.37 -0.55
C ASN A 5 -11.22 7.01 -1.80
N SER A 6 -10.21 7.77 -2.24
CA SER A 6 -9.44 7.37 -3.44
C SER A 6 -8.30 6.40 -3.10
N VAL A 7 -7.67 6.56 -1.93
CA VAL A 7 -6.50 5.75 -1.52
C VAL A 7 -6.91 4.36 -1.05
N GLU A 8 -7.98 4.22 -0.27
CA GLU A 8 -8.45 2.90 0.17
C GLU A 8 -9.03 2.06 -0.98
N ASN A 9 -9.69 2.70 -1.95
CA ASN A 9 -10.37 2.05 -3.07
C ASN A 9 -9.40 1.59 -4.16
N GLN A 10 -8.36 0.86 -3.78
CA GLN A 10 -7.47 0.13 -4.69
C GLN A 10 -6.48 -0.78 -3.96
N GLN A 11 -6.56 -0.88 -2.63
CA GLN A 11 -5.64 -1.69 -1.86
C GLN A 11 -5.93 -3.17 -2.08
N PHE A 12 -4.85 -3.92 -2.33
CA PHE A 12 -4.90 -5.37 -2.46
C PHE A 12 -4.58 -6.03 -1.12
N TYR A 13 -5.16 -7.21 -0.92
CA TYR A 13 -4.99 -8.02 0.26
C TYR A 13 -4.70 -9.46 -0.16
N ASN A 14 -3.93 -10.18 0.65
CA ASN A 14 -3.79 -11.61 0.59
C ASN A 14 -4.69 -12.27 1.64
N THR A 15 -5.28 -13.40 1.29
CA THR A 15 -6.11 -14.21 2.18
C THR A 15 -5.98 -15.69 1.79
N VAL A 16 -6.46 -16.60 2.64
CA VAL A 16 -6.33 -18.05 2.45
C VAL A 16 -7.71 -18.69 2.54
N SER A 17 -8.12 -19.38 1.48
CA SER A 17 -9.40 -20.12 1.47
C SER A 17 -9.41 -21.28 2.49
N PRO A 18 -10.57 -21.84 2.84
CA PRO A 18 -10.67 -22.98 3.77
C PRO A 18 -9.91 -24.23 3.33
N ILE A 19 -9.63 -24.36 2.02
CA ILE A 19 -8.85 -25.46 1.43
C ILE A 19 -7.35 -25.13 1.29
N GLY A 20 -6.87 -24.06 1.92
CA GLY A 20 -5.44 -23.69 1.94
C GLY A 20 -4.96 -22.87 0.74
N THR A 21 -5.81 -22.60 -0.25
CA THR A 21 -5.42 -21.81 -1.42
C THR A 21 -5.20 -20.34 -1.08
N LYS A 22 -3.99 -19.82 -1.35
CA LYS A 22 -3.67 -18.39 -1.26
C LYS A 22 -4.38 -17.60 -2.36
N LEU A 23 -4.99 -16.48 -2.00
CA LEU A 23 -5.83 -15.67 -2.88
C LEU A 23 -5.53 -14.18 -2.70
N LYS A 24 -5.82 -13.41 -3.74
CA LYS A 24 -5.83 -11.94 -3.67
C LYS A 24 -7.25 -11.44 -3.49
N ALA A 25 -7.41 -10.35 -2.75
CA ALA A 25 -8.63 -9.60 -2.60
C ALA A 25 -8.35 -8.11 -2.84
N LYS A 26 -9.38 -7.33 -3.13
CA LYS A 26 -9.28 -5.89 -3.37
C LYS A 26 -10.34 -5.15 -2.57
N ARG A 27 -9.97 -4.05 -1.92
CA ARG A 27 -10.94 -3.12 -1.30
C ARG A 27 -11.68 -2.35 -2.39
N THR A 28 -13.00 -2.40 -2.30
CA THR A 28 -13.95 -1.66 -3.13
C THR A 28 -14.81 -0.78 -2.23
N ARG A 29 -15.63 0.09 -2.83
CA ARG A 29 -16.60 0.90 -2.08
C ARG A 29 -17.60 0.07 -1.27
N ALA A 30 -17.85 -1.18 -1.68
CA ALA A 30 -18.78 -2.09 -1.02
C ALA A 30 -18.11 -2.99 0.03
N GLY A 31 -16.78 -2.89 0.21
CA GLY A 31 -16.00 -3.75 1.11
C GLY A 31 -14.87 -4.49 0.40
N ILE A 32 -14.26 -5.46 1.08
CA ILE A 32 -13.18 -6.29 0.53
C ILE A 32 -13.78 -7.41 -0.32
N GLN A 33 -13.36 -7.49 -1.58
CA GLN A 33 -13.82 -8.51 -2.52
C GLN A 33 -12.67 -9.44 -2.91
N ILE A 34 -12.86 -10.75 -2.74
CA ILE A 34 -11.91 -11.77 -3.22
C ILE A 34 -11.88 -11.75 -4.76
N LEU A 35 -10.69 -11.80 -5.34
CA LEU A 35 -10.53 -11.86 -6.79
C LEU A 35 -10.71 -13.29 -7.28
N TYR A 36 -11.37 -13.39 -8.44
CA TYR A 36 -11.55 -14.65 -9.14
C TYR A 36 -10.22 -15.36 -9.42
N ARG A 37 -10.18 -16.68 -9.23
CA ARG A 37 -9.04 -17.53 -9.62
C ARG A 37 -9.53 -18.86 -10.20
N ARG A 38 -8.91 -19.31 -11.29
CA ARG A 38 -9.16 -20.63 -11.89
C ARG A 38 -7.85 -21.39 -12.01
N ASN A 39 -7.85 -22.66 -11.61
CA ASN A 39 -6.80 -23.62 -11.90
C ASN A 39 -7.42 -24.84 -12.64
N HIS A 40 -6.62 -25.84 -12.99
CA HIS A 40 -7.08 -26.99 -13.78
C HIS A 40 -8.20 -27.80 -13.10
N ASN A 41 -8.26 -27.81 -11.76
CA ASN A 41 -9.17 -28.68 -11.01
C ASN A 41 -10.19 -27.91 -10.16
N GLU A 42 -10.04 -26.59 -10.01
CA GLU A 42 -10.78 -25.77 -9.05
C GLU A 42 -11.01 -24.36 -9.59
N ILE A 43 -12.13 -23.78 -9.17
CA ILE A 43 -12.52 -22.42 -9.50
C ILE A 43 -12.97 -21.72 -8.21
N ILE A 44 -12.40 -20.55 -7.96
CA ILE A 44 -12.69 -19.74 -6.78
C ILE A 44 -13.38 -18.47 -7.28
N LEU A 45 -14.64 -18.32 -6.90
CA LEU A 45 -15.52 -17.24 -7.33
C LEU A 45 -16.08 -16.51 -6.11
N PRO A 46 -16.25 -15.19 -6.17
CA PRO A 46 -17.07 -14.48 -5.18
C PRO A 46 -18.49 -15.06 -5.15
N THR A 47 -19.13 -15.08 -3.98
CA THR A 47 -20.43 -15.72 -3.73
C THR A 47 -21.51 -15.34 -4.77
N ASN A 48 -21.62 -14.06 -5.13
CA ASN A 48 -22.55 -13.58 -6.16
C ASN A 48 -22.23 -14.10 -7.58
N HIS A 49 -20.95 -14.22 -7.94
CA HIS A 49 -20.52 -14.79 -9.21
C HIS A 49 -20.65 -16.32 -9.22
N ALA A 50 -20.48 -16.97 -8.06
CA ALA A 50 -20.63 -18.42 -7.90
C ALA A 50 -22.04 -18.89 -8.25
N VAL A 51 -23.08 -18.19 -7.80
CA VAL A 51 -24.49 -18.51 -8.14
C VAL A 51 -24.71 -18.56 -9.64
N ARG A 52 -24.35 -17.48 -10.36
CA ARG A 52 -24.53 -17.41 -11.83
C ARG A 52 -23.70 -18.45 -12.58
N TYR A 53 -22.48 -18.71 -12.11
CA TYR A 53 -21.59 -19.71 -12.71
C TYR A 53 -22.17 -21.11 -12.59
N ILE A 54 -22.68 -21.47 -11.41
CA ILE A 54 -23.24 -22.80 -11.14
C ILE A 54 -24.56 -23.00 -11.88
N GLU A 55 -25.43 -21.98 -11.90
CA GLU A 55 -26.65 -22.00 -12.73
C GLU A 55 -26.30 -22.33 -14.20
N SER A 56 -25.31 -21.62 -14.76
CA SER A 56 -24.85 -21.83 -16.14
C SER A 56 -24.27 -23.24 -16.37
N LYS A 57 -23.50 -23.77 -15.41
CA LYS A 57 -22.92 -25.12 -15.47
C LYS A 57 -23.99 -26.21 -15.41
N LEU A 58 -24.97 -26.09 -14.51
CA LEU A 58 -26.08 -27.04 -14.37
C LEU A 58 -26.91 -27.15 -15.65
N ILE A 59 -27.13 -26.02 -16.35
CA ILE A 59 -27.85 -26.02 -17.63
C ILE A 59 -27.02 -26.70 -18.72
N LYS A 60 -25.75 -26.31 -18.88
CA LYS A 60 -24.92 -26.72 -20.02
C LYS A 60 -24.38 -28.14 -19.91
N GLU A 61 -23.99 -28.56 -18.71
CA GLU A 61 -23.27 -29.82 -18.50
C GLU A 61 -24.13 -30.89 -17.85
N SER A 62 -25.12 -30.50 -17.03
CA SER A 62 -26.04 -31.44 -16.37
C SER A 62 -27.43 -31.48 -17.00
N GLY A 63 -27.68 -30.72 -18.07
CA GLY A 63 -28.96 -30.71 -18.80
C GLY A 63 -30.16 -30.24 -17.99
N LYS A 64 -29.94 -29.52 -16.88
CA LYS A 64 -31.02 -29.07 -15.99
C LYS A 64 -31.85 -27.96 -16.64
N LYS A 65 -33.15 -27.95 -16.37
CA LYS A 65 -34.04 -26.86 -16.81
C LYS A 65 -33.64 -25.55 -16.10
N PRO A 66 -33.74 -24.37 -16.76
CA PRO A 66 -33.30 -23.11 -16.17
C PRO A 66 -33.90 -22.80 -14.79
N ALA A 67 -35.20 -23.05 -14.61
CA ALA A 67 -35.87 -22.84 -13.33
C ALA A 67 -35.31 -23.73 -12.20
N GLU A 68 -35.02 -24.99 -12.52
CA GLU A 68 -34.44 -25.95 -11.56
C GLU A 68 -32.99 -25.60 -11.23
N ALA A 69 -32.19 -25.27 -12.25
CA ALA A 69 -30.80 -24.84 -12.09
C ALA A 69 -30.67 -23.60 -11.19
N LYS A 70 -31.58 -22.63 -11.35
CA LYS A 70 -31.61 -21.41 -10.53
C LYS A 70 -31.90 -21.71 -9.06
N VAL A 71 -32.89 -22.57 -8.77
CA VAL A 71 -33.21 -22.98 -7.39
C VAL A 71 -32.01 -23.66 -6.74
N ILE A 72 -31.36 -24.59 -7.46
CA ILE A 72 -30.18 -25.31 -6.95
C ILE A 72 -29.02 -24.34 -6.71
N ALA A 73 -28.73 -23.44 -7.65
CA ALA A 73 -27.64 -22.48 -7.51
C ALA A 73 -27.86 -21.50 -6.34
N GLN A 74 -29.11 -21.14 -6.05
CA GLN A 74 -29.44 -20.23 -4.95
C GLN A 74 -29.11 -20.81 -3.57
N GLN A 75 -29.13 -22.13 -3.42
CA GLN A 75 -28.76 -22.81 -2.17
C GLN A 75 -27.31 -22.57 -1.75
N ILE A 76 -26.45 -22.04 -2.63
CA ILE A 76 -25.11 -21.56 -2.26
C ILE A 76 -25.20 -20.47 -1.19
N LEU A 77 -26.21 -19.58 -1.28
CA LEU A 77 -26.41 -18.51 -0.32
C LEU A 77 -26.92 -19.01 1.04
N GLU A 78 -27.51 -20.20 1.06
CA GLU A 78 -28.02 -20.87 2.27
C GLU A 78 -26.96 -21.76 2.92
N THR A 79 -25.88 -22.06 2.20
CA THR A 79 -24.78 -22.89 2.72
C THR A 79 -24.04 -22.09 3.80
N PRO A 80 -23.81 -22.66 5.00
CA PRO A 80 -23.00 -22.00 6.03
C PRO A 80 -21.59 -21.69 5.52
N ASN A 81 -21.00 -20.61 6.04
CA ASN A 81 -19.65 -20.22 5.64
C ASN A 81 -18.65 -21.34 6.00
N LYS A 82 -17.70 -21.62 5.08
CA LYS A 82 -16.68 -22.69 5.13
C LYS A 82 -17.17 -24.12 4.92
N GLU A 83 -18.47 -24.36 4.79
CA GLU A 83 -18.96 -25.72 4.56
C GLU A 83 -18.90 -26.12 3.09
N ILE A 84 -18.43 -27.35 2.85
CA ILE A 84 -18.42 -27.96 1.51
C ILE A 84 -19.80 -28.58 1.25
N LYS A 85 -20.49 -28.10 0.23
CA LYS A 85 -21.75 -28.68 -0.25
C LYS A 85 -21.55 -29.30 -1.64
N LYS A 86 -21.95 -30.57 -1.77
CA LYS A 86 -21.99 -31.28 -3.06
C LYS A 86 -23.34 -31.05 -3.72
N PHE A 87 -23.33 -30.69 -5.00
CA PHE A 87 -24.54 -30.34 -5.74
C PHE A 87 -24.88 -31.34 -6.86
N ASN A 88 -23.88 -32.05 -7.39
CA ASN A 88 -24.05 -33.14 -8.36
C ASN A 88 -22.79 -34.02 -8.39
N GLU A 89 -22.83 -35.16 -9.07
CA GLU A 89 -21.65 -35.97 -9.37
C GLU A 89 -20.58 -35.11 -10.07
N GLY A 90 -19.47 -34.87 -9.39
CA GLY A 90 -18.36 -34.07 -9.89
C GLY A 90 -18.32 -32.60 -9.45
N PHE A 91 -19.33 -32.08 -8.73
CA PHE A 91 -19.35 -30.67 -8.29
C PHE A 91 -19.49 -30.50 -6.78
N SER A 92 -18.48 -29.89 -6.18
CA SER A 92 -18.49 -29.41 -4.79
C SER A 92 -18.23 -27.90 -4.75
N ILE A 93 -18.87 -27.21 -3.82
CA ILE A 93 -18.69 -25.78 -3.58
C ILE A 93 -18.43 -25.57 -2.10
N VAL A 94 -17.56 -24.62 -1.79
CA VAL A 94 -17.40 -24.09 -0.45
C VAL A 94 -17.83 -22.64 -0.49
N ARG A 95 -18.85 -22.26 0.28
CA ARG A 95 -19.13 -20.83 0.48
C ARG A 95 -18.02 -20.28 1.37
N TRP A 96 -17.33 -19.25 0.90
CA TRP A 96 -16.31 -18.59 1.68
C TRP A 96 -16.32 -17.09 1.42
N ASP A 97 -16.78 -16.33 2.42
CA ASP A 97 -16.92 -14.88 2.32
C ASP A 97 -15.62 -14.13 2.69
N GLY A 98 -14.50 -14.85 2.86
CA GLY A 98 -13.19 -14.29 3.15
C GLY A 98 -12.97 -14.02 4.62
N GLU A 99 -11.96 -14.66 5.19
CA GLU A 99 -11.55 -14.45 6.58
C GLU A 99 -10.05 -14.17 6.62
N GLN A 100 -9.63 -13.28 7.53
CA GLN A 100 -8.24 -12.87 7.71
C GLN A 100 -7.61 -12.30 6.43
N PHE A 101 -7.70 -10.98 6.29
CA PHE A 101 -7.08 -10.25 5.19
C PHE A 101 -5.78 -9.62 5.68
N ALA A 102 -4.67 -10.02 5.07
CA ALA A 102 -3.39 -9.35 5.23
C ALA A 102 -3.20 -8.39 4.05
N LEU A 103 -2.59 -7.23 4.28
CA LEU A 103 -2.26 -6.33 3.17
C LEU A 103 -1.33 -7.00 2.16
N ASP A 104 -1.61 -6.82 0.88
CA ASP A 104 -0.74 -7.29 -0.19
C ASP A 104 0.30 -6.23 -0.53
N PHE A 105 1.44 -6.37 0.11
CA PHE A 105 2.63 -5.54 -0.06
C PHE A 105 3.47 -5.92 -1.30
N SER A 106 3.02 -6.87 -2.13
CA SER A 106 3.75 -7.30 -3.33
C SER A 106 3.61 -6.36 -4.53
N SER A 107 2.57 -5.50 -4.55
CA SER A 107 2.38 -4.54 -5.63
C SER A 107 2.96 -3.18 -5.27
N ASN A 108 3.88 -2.68 -6.11
CA ASN A 108 4.53 -1.39 -5.95
C ASN A 108 3.65 -0.21 -6.39
N LYS A 109 2.39 -0.15 -5.92
CA LYS A 109 1.53 1.03 -6.09
C LYS A 109 1.76 1.98 -4.91
N LEU A 110 2.95 2.54 -4.86
CA LEU A 110 3.28 3.61 -3.93
C LEU A 110 2.53 4.90 -4.33
N CYS A 111 2.48 5.85 -3.39
CA CYS A 111 1.89 7.16 -3.64
C CYS A 111 2.57 7.84 -4.84
N ASP A 112 1.92 8.82 -5.44
CA ASP A 112 2.51 9.66 -6.49
C ASP A 112 3.87 10.24 -6.02
N GLU A 113 4.89 10.18 -6.90
CA GLU A 113 6.22 10.75 -6.67
C GLU A 113 6.15 12.20 -6.17
N ARG A 114 5.16 12.95 -6.66
CA ARG A 114 4.91 14.34 -6.25
C ARG A 114 4.71 14.51 -4.75
N ALA A 115 4.01 13.57 -4.10
CA ALA A 115 3.78 13.65 -2.66
C ALA A 115 5.10 13.53 -1.88
N TYR A 116 6.00 12.65 -2.32
CA TYR A 116 7.32 12.49 -1.70
C TYR A 116 8.21 13.71 -1.94
N ILE A 117 8.14 14.33 -3.12
CA ILE A 117 8.88 15.57 -3.41
C ILE A 117 8.46 16.69 -2.46
N LEU A 118 7.15 16.86 -2.25
CA LEU A 118 6.62 17.87 -1.32
C LEU A 118 7.11 17.64 0.12
N ILE A 119 6.96 16.41 0.63
CA ILE A 119 7.42 16.05 1.97
C ILE A 119 8.93 16.30 2.12
N ALA A 120 9.72 15.86 1.14
CA ALA A 120 11.18 16.06 1.16
C ALA A 120 11.55 17.55 1.13
N PHE A 121 10.87 18.35 0.32
CA PHE A 121 11.15 19.78 0.21
C PHE A 121 10.74 20.56 1.47
N GLU A 122 9.59 20.25 2.07
CA GLU A 122 9.16 20.83 3.33
C GLU A 122 10.14 20.49 4.47
N TYR A 123 10.52 19.22 4.56
CA TYR A 123 11.50 18.77 5.54
C TYR A 123 12.86 19.47 5.38
N LEU A 124 13.34 19.61 4.14
CA LEU A 124 14.56 20.36 3.86
C LEU A 124 14.42 21.84 4.23
N GLY A 125 13.23 22.43 4.03
CA GLY A 125 12.91 23.78 4.48
C GLY A 125 13.01 23.95 6.00
N LEU A 126 12.64 22.95 6.79
CA LEU A 126 12.82 22.95 8.24
C LEU A 126 14.31 22.94 8.63
N ILE A 127 15.14 22.22 7.89
CA ILE A 127 16.58 22.11 8.17
C ILE A 127 17.32 23.39 7.75
N LEU A 128 17.07 23.87 6.53
CA LEU A 128 17.80 24.99 5.94
C LEU A 128 17.24 26.37 6.34
N GLY A 129 16.02 26.40 6.88
CA GLY A 129 15.29 27.62 7.19
C GLY A 129 15.17 28.51 5.95
N ARG A 130 15.58 29.78 6.07
CA ARG A 130 15.47 30.75 4.96
C ARG A 130 16.35 30.44 3.75
N SER A 131 17.39 29.63 3.90
CA SER A 131 18.28 29.26 2.79
C SER A 131 17.58 28.44 1.72
N ILE A 132 16.43 27.83 2.03
CA ILE A 132 15.58 27.13 1.07
C ILE A 132 15.04 28.07 -0.03
N TYR A 133 15.07 29.39 0.17
CA TYR A 133 14.62 30.40 -0.79
C TYR A 133 15.71 30.85 -1.78
N ASN A 134 16.95 30.37 -1.62
CA ASN A 134 18.03 30.69 -2.56
C ASN A 134 17.69 30.23 -3.99
N GLU A 135 18.31 30.88 -4.98
CA GLU A 135 18.11 30.62 -6.42
C GLU A 135 18.39 29.16 -6.80
N GLY A 136 19.31 28.49 -6.10
CA GLY A 136 19.60 27.07 -6.30
C GLY A 136 18.38 26.16 -6.15
N PHE A 137 17.35 26.56 -5.38
CA PHE A 137 16.11 25.80 -5.18
C PHE A 137 14.93 26.30 -6.05
N GLN A 138 15.13 27.33 -6.88
CA GLN A 138 14.04 27.98 -7.64
C GLN A 138 13.35 27.02 -8.62
N HIS A 139 14.11 26.12 -9.22
CA HIS A 139 13.58 25.11 -10.15
C HIS A 139 12.63 24.12 -9.44
N ILE A 140 12.95 23.72 -8.20
CA ILE A 140 12.09 22.85 -7.37
C ILE A 140 10.79 23.57 -7.02
N ARG A 141 10.89 24.80 -6.50
CA ARG A 141 9.72 25.62 -6.15
C ARG A 141 8.79 25.85 -7.35
N SER A 142 9.38 26.16 -8.50
CA SER A 142 8.64 26.38 -9.74
C SER A 142 7.92 25.13 -10.23
N GLY A 143 8.58 23.96 -10.16
CA GLY A 143 7.96 22.68 -10.53
C GLY A 143 6.79 22.32 -9.61
N ILE A 144 6.96 22.47 -8.29
CA ILE A 144 5.91 22.24 -7.30
C ILE A 144 4.66 23.10 -7.62
N LEU A 145 4.84 24.41 -7.85
CA LEU A 145 3.75 25.35 -8.08
C LEU A 145 3.00 25.12 -9.40
N LYS A 146 3.69 24.67 -10.45
CA LYS A 146 3.11 24.48 -11.79
C LYS A 146 2.39 23.14 -11.99
N ASP A 147 2.35 22.31 -10.95
CA ASP A 147 1.89 20.92 -11.04
C ASP A 147 2.79 20.01 -11.91
N ASP A 148 3.99 20.48 -12.27
CA ASP A 148 4.94 19.77 -13.12
C ASP A 148 5.98 19.00 -12.30
N ARG A 149 6.57 17.96 -12.88
CA ARG A 149 7.73 17.28 -12.29
C ARG A 149 8.92 18.25 -12.30
N PRO A 150 9.51 18.62 -11.14
CA PRO A 150 10.63 19.54 -11.14
C PRO A 150 11.84 18.94 -11.86
N GLU A 151 12.49 19.76 -12.68
CA GLU A 151 13.79 19.40 -13.27
C GLU A 151 14.81 19.10 -12.17
N LEU A 152 15.79 18.24 -12.42
CA LEU A 152 16.86 17.90 -11.45
C LEU A 152 16.38 17.27 -10.13
N VAL A 153 15.14 16.76 -10.09
CA VAL A 153 14.64 15.96 -8.97
C VAL A 153 14.43 14.51 -9.42
N ASN A 154 15.11 13.59 -8.73
CA ASN A 154 14.96 12.16 -8.92
C ASN A 154 14.22 11.56 -7.73
N VAL A 155 13.27 10.67 -7.99
CA VAL A 155 12.52 9.98 -6.95
C VAL A 155 12.66 8.49 -7.20
N GLN A 156 13.20 7.78 -6.21
CA GLN A 156 13.26 6.33 -6.23
C GLN A 156 12.32 5.79 -5.16
N LEU A 157 11.51 4.82 -5.55
CA LEU A 157 10.44 4.26 -4.72
C LEU A 157 10.68 2.76 -4.51
N PHE A 158 10.86 2.38 -3.25
CA PHE A 158 11.17 1.02 -2.80
C PHE A 158 10.10 0.52 -1.82
N THR A 159 9.97 -0.80 -1.74
CA THR A 159 9.11 -1.46 -0.76
C THR A 159 9.88 -2.43 0.14
N SER A 160 9.61 -2.42 1.45
CA SER A 160 10.09 -3.45 2.37
C SER A 160 9.12 -4.62 2.45
N LYS A 161 9.63 -5.82 2.70
CA LYS A 161 8.81 -7.01 2.98
C LYS A 161 8.39 -7.13 4.44
N LYS A 162 8.99 -6.33 5.32
CA LYS A 162 8.79 -6.37 6.77
C LYS A 162 8.40 -4.97 7.26
N PRO A 163 7.12 -4.58 7.13
CA PRO A 163 6.67 -3.30 7.68
C PRO A 163 6.97 -3.23 9.18
N GLN A 164 7.36 -2.06 9.65
CA GLN A 164 7.51 -1.73 11.06
C GLN A 164 6.63 -0.53 11.41
N PRO A 165 6.13 -0.43 12.65
CA PRO A 165 5.21 0.62 13.05
C PRO A 165 5.94 1.94 13.37
N PHE A 166 6.78 2.44 12.47
CA PHE A 166 7.42 3.75 12.60
C PHE A 166 7.48 4.52 11.27
N HIS A 167 7.59 5.83 11.36
CA HIS A 167 8.03 6.69 10.26
C HIS A 167 9.43 7.21 10.54
N LEU A 168 10.25 7.35 9.51
CA LEU A 168 11.60 7.89 9.63
C LEU A 168 11.89 8.79 8.43
N ILE A 169 12.42 9.98 8.67
CA ILE A 169 12.90 10.89 7.64
C ILE A 169 14.26 11.46 8.04
N TYR A 170 15.19 11.47 7.09
CA TYR A 170 16.55 11.98 7.30
C TYR A 170 17.21 12.44 6.00
N PRO A 171 18.12 13.42 6.06
CA PRO A 171 18.88 13.88 4.91
C PRO A 171 20.24 13.16 4.80
N GLU A 172 20.75 13.05 3.58
CA GLU A 172 22.17 12.80 3.29
C GLU A 172 22.66 13.95 2.40
N PHE A 173 23.63 14.71 2.90
CA PHE A 173 24.24 15.82 2.17
C PHE A 173 25.50 15.32 1.48
N GLU A 174 25.48 15.27 0.15
CA GLU A 174 26.61 14.86 -0.68
C GLU A 174 27.18 16.07 -1.42
N GLU A 175 28.32 15.89 -2.11
CA GLU A 175 29.01 17.01 -2.78
C GLU A 175 28.19 17.64 -3.91
N ASP A 176 27.40 16.84 -4.63
CA ASP A 176 26.66 17.24 -5.84
C ASP A 176 25.13 17.08 -5.73
N ARG A 177 24.62 16.59 -4.60
CA ARG A 177 23.20 16.37 -4.37
C ARG A 177 22.82 16.38 -2.89
N ILE A 178 21.54 16.55 -2.65
CA ILE A 178 20.89 16.29 -1.35
C ILE A 178 19.94 15.11 -1.55
N ARG A 179 20.07 14.06 -0.74
CA ARG A 179 19.09 12.97 -0.70
C ARG A 179 18.26 13.08 0.56
N ILE A 180 16.93 13.08 0.45
CA ILE A 180 16.02 12.91 1.58
C ILE A 180 15.45 11.51 1.51
N ASN A 181 15.71 10.73 2.56
CA ASN A 181 15.18 9.38 2.72
C ASN A 181 13.91 9.46 3.56
N ILE A 182 12.80 8.95 3.04
CA ILE A 182 11.48 8.94 3.69
C ILE A 182 11.02 7.49 3.81
N HIS A 183 10.84 7.03 5.04
CA HIS A 183 10.41 5.68 5.37
C HIS A 183 9.04 5.77 6.05
N LEU A 184 8.01 5.24 5.40
CA LEU A 184 6.66 5.18 5.95
C LEU A 184 6.29 3.72 6.29
N PHE A 185 6.06 3.45 7.58
CA PHE A 185 5.81 2.12 8.13
C PHE A 185 6.95 1.12 7.85
N GLU A 186 8.15 1.64 7.59
CA GLU A 186 9.28 0.96 6.91
C GLU A 186 8.90 0.25 5.60
N TYR A 187 7.64 0.32 5.16
CA TYR A 187 7.11 -0.38 4.02
C TYR A 187 7.33 0.44 2.76
N ALA A 188 6.90 1.71 2.77
CA ALA A 188 7.05 2.61 1.65
C ALA A 188 8.30 3.47 1.88
N ILE A 189 9.35 3.20 1.10
CA ILE A 189 10.63 3.89 1.21
C ILE A 189 10.81 4.73 -0.04
N ALA A 190 10.98 6.04 0.13
CA ALA A 190 11.27 6.96 -0.96
C ALA A 190 12.63 7.61 -0.74
N GLN A 191 13.43 7.67 -1.80
CA GLN A 191 14.65 8.46 -1.84
C GLN A 191 14.42 9.60 -2.83
N VAL A 192 14.34 10.82 -2.31
CA VAL A 192 14.17 12.03 -3.11
C VAL A 192 15.51 12.73 -3.21
N GLU A 193 16.07 12.80 -4.42
CA GLU A 193 17.36 13.41 -4.68
C GLU A 193 17.16 14.75 -5.38
N PHE A 194 17.66 15.82 -4.76
CA PHE A 194 17.77 17.15 -5.33
C PHE A 194 19.19 17.31 -5.91
N LEU A 195 19.31 17.26 -7.23
CA LEU A 195 20.60 17.25 -7.93
C LEU A 195 21.14 18.68 -8.12
N LYS A 196 22.47 18.80 -8.19
CA LYS A 196 23.20 20.07 -8.39
C LYS A 196 22.95 21.10 -7.29
N ILE A 197 22.62 20.64 -6.09
CA ILE A 197 22.50 21.46 -4.89
C ILE A 197 23.51 20.98 -3.87
N ARG A 198 24.36 21.89 -3.41
CA ARG A 198 25.37 21.62 -2.39
C ARG A 198 25.00 22.35 -1.10
N VAL A 199 24.94 21.61 -0.01
CA VAL A 199 24.78 22.14 1.35
C VAL A 199 26.01 21.73 2.13
N ASN A 200 26.77 22.71 2.61
CA ASN A 200 27.91 22.46 3.48
C ASN A 200 27.42 22.49 4.94
N SER A 201 26.81 21.39 5.39
CA SER A 201 26.28 21.24 6.74
C SER A 201 26.73 19.90 7.31
N GLN A 202 27.31 19.93 8.50
CA GLN A 202 27.51 18.73 9.33
C GLN A 202 26.25 18.38 10.13
N TYR A 203 25.27 19.30 10.18
CA TYR A 203 23.98 19.06 10.81
C TYR A 203 23.07 18.31 9.83
N SER A 204 22.71 17.08 10.19
CA SER A 204 21.89 16.14 9.42
C SER A 204 20.82 15.52 10.32
N PRO A 205 19.87 16.34 10.81
CA PRO A 205 18.93 15.87 11.81
C PRO A 205 18.10 14.72 11.28
N CYS A 206 17.72 13.79 12.13
CA CYS A 206 16.83 12.69 11.81
C CYS A 206 15.56 12.83 12.63
N TYR A 207 14.41 12.51 12.03
CA TYR A 207 13.13 12.48 12.73
C TYR A 207 12.53 11.09 12.60
N LEU A 208 12.15 10.51 13.74
CA LEU A 208 11.49 9.21 13.84
C LEU A 208 10.19 9.37 14.61
N GLU A 209 9.11 8.83 14.07
CA GLU A 209 7.81 8.73 14.75
C GLU A 209 7.54 7.27 15.08
N ASP A 210 7.55 6.92 16.36
CA ASP A 210 7.16 5.60 16.85
C ASP A 210 5.63 5.56 16.98
N LEU A 211 4.96 4.81 16.11
CA LEU A 211 3.51 4.74 16.07
C LEU A 211 2.91 3.82 17.15
N VAL A 212 3.73 2.94 17.74
CA VAL A 212 3.30 2.06 18.83
C VAL A 212 3.20 2.86 20.10
N ASN A 213 4.28 3.58 20.42
CA ASN A 213 4.38 4.36 21.65
C ASN A 213 3.82 5.79 21.50
N ARG A 214 3.56 6.23 20.26
CA ARG A 214 3.09 7.58 19.91
C ARG A 214 4.06 8.66 20.37
N THR A 215 5.35 8.40 20.15
CA THR A 215 6.43 9.30 20.54
C THR A 215 7.20 9.76 19.31
N SER A 216 7.54 11.05 19.30
CA SER A 216 8.42 11.64 18.30
C SER A 216 9.84 11.70 18.85
N LEU A 217 10.78 11.15 18.10
CA LEU A 217 12.20 11.13 18.43
C LEU A 217 13.01 11.92 17.41
N GLY A 218 14.01 12.64 17.89
CA GLY A 218 14.99 13.38 17.10
C GLY A 218 16.40 12.88 17.33
N SER A 219 17.23 12.98 16.30
CA SER A 219 18.69 12.85 16.41
C SER A 219 19.36 14.01 15.67
N TYR A 220 20.52 14.47 16.13
CA TYR A 220 21.19 15.64 15.55
C TYR A 220 21.91 15.32 14.23
N THR A 221 22.36 14.08 14.07
CA THR A 221 23.07 13.60 12.88
C THR A 221 22.58 12.21 12.46
N VAL A 222 22.82 11.86 11.20
CA VAL A 222 22.57 10.49 10.70
C VAL A 222 23.46 9.47 11.41
N GLU A 223 24.69 9.85 11.77
CA GLU A 223 25.63 9.01 12.50
C GLU A 223 25.13 8.69 13.92
N ASP A 224 24.59 9.69 14.62
CA ASP A 224 23.96 9.52 15.93
C ASP A 224 22.75 8.60 15.84
N ALA A 225 21.88 8.81 14.85
CA ALA A 225 20.70 7.98 14.61
C ALA A 225 21.09 6.51 14.33
N LYS A 226 22.11 6.28 13.49
CA LYS A 226 22.67 4.93 13.23
C LYS A 226 23.27 4.29 14.47
N SER A 227 23.77 5.10 15.39
CA SER A 227 24.28 4.67 16.71
C SER A 227 23.20 4.55 17.77
N ASN A 228 21.92 4.66 17.38
CA ASN A 228 20.74 4.59 18.24
C ASN A 228 20.68 5.69 19.32
N ILE A 229 21.26 6.85 19.03
CA ILE A 229 21.22 8.04 19.89
C ILE A 229 20.00 8.88 19.48
N TRP A 230 18.90 8.68 20.19
CA TRP A 230 17.63 9.36 19.98
C TRP A 230 17.21 10.14 21.23
N ARG A 231 16.55 11.28 21.03
CA ARG A 231 15.96 12.09 22.09
C ARG A 231 14.51 12.35 21.78
N GLU A 232 13.65 12.21 22.78
CA GLU A 232 12.25 12.59 22.63
C GLU A 232 12.13 14.11 22.49
N TYR A 233 11.25 14.57 21.61
CA TYR A 233 10.90 16.00 21.57
C TYR A 233 10.09 16.32 22.82
N GLU A 234 10.64 17.17 23.70
CA GLU A 234 9.87 17.67 24.84
C GLU A 234 8.68 18.49 24.31
N ASN A 235 7.46 18.16 24.75
CA ASN A 235 6.28 18.97 24.48
C ASN A 235 6.44 20.32 25.21
N SER A 236 6.91 21.33 24.49
CA SER A 236 6.93 22.73 24.92
C SER A 236 5.54 23.36 24.82
#